data_AF-A0A9X0QCU9-F1
#
_entry.id   AF-A0A9X0QCU9-F1
#
_cell.length_a   1.000
_cell.length_b   1.000
_cell.length_c   1.000
_cell.angle_alpha   90.00
_cell.angle_beta   90.00
_cell.angle_gamma   90.00
#
_symmetry.space_group_name_H-M   'P 1'
#
loop_
_entity.id
_entity.type
_entity.pdbx_description
1 polymer ?
#
loop_
_entity_poly.entity_id
_entity_poly.type
_entity_poly.pdbx_seq_one_letter_code
_entity_poly.pdbx_strand_id
1 'polypeptide(L)' 'MGVSKKEISPCPIDVTLSVIDGRWKGTILWRLLDGPMRTNESRKSIPEMTERMLLRHL' A
#
# COMPACT_ATOMS: atom_id res chain seq x y z
N MET A 1 12.67 4.13 18.30
CA MET A 1 12.13 5.22 17.46
C MET A 1 10.63 5.19 17.60
N GLY A 2 10.07 6.21 18.27
CA GLY A 2 8.67 6.26 18.65
C GLY A 2 7.77 6.33 17.42
N VAL A 3 6.69 5.56 17.44
CA VAL A 3 5.63 5.66 16.46
C VAL A 3 4.97 7.03 16.67
N SER A 4 5.27 7.99 15.79
CA SER A 4 4.58 9.30 15.79
C SER A 4 3.08 9.04 15.64
N LYS A 5 2.29 9.45 16.63
CA LYS A 5 0.85 9.64 16.46
C LYS A 5 0.66 10.67 15.35
N LYS A 6 0.18 10.23 14.18
CA LYS A 6 -0.12 11.10 13.05
C LYS A 6 -1.42 11.84 13.42
N GLU A 7 -1.33 13.12 13.77
CA GLU A 7 -2.52 13.97 13.95
C GLU A 7 -3.33 13.90 12.65
N ILE A 8 -4.61 13.54 12.78
CA ILE A 8 -5.50 13.41 11.64
C ILE A 8 -5.87 14.82 11.23
N SER A 9 -5.22 15.32 10.18
CA SER A 9 -5.55 16.60 9.55
C SER A 9 -7.03 16.63 9.15
N PRO A 10 -7.75 17.75 9.32
CA PRO A 10 -9.14 17.87 8.89
C PRO A 10 -9.30 17.84 7.36
N CYS A 11 -8.20 17.96 6.61
CA CYS A 11 -8.21 17.84 5.15
C CYS A 11 -8.38 16.37 4.73
N PRO A 12 -9.43 16.02 3.98
CA PRO A 12 -9.64 14.63 3.53
C PRO A 12 -8.49 14.08 2.71
N ILE A 13 -7.81 14.94 1.93
CA ILE A 13 -6.65 14.57 1.11
C ILE A 13 -5.50 14.11 1.99
N ASP A 14 -5.21 14.83 3.07
CA ASP A 14 -4.13 14.46 4.00
C ASP A 14 -4.43 13.14 4.70
N VAL A 15 -5.69 12.90 5.05
CA VAL A 15 -6.15 11.62 5.62
C VAL A 15 -5.93 10.49 4.61
N THR A 16 -6.39 10.65 3.37
CA THR A 16 -6.22 9.64 2.32
C THR A 16 -4.73 9.38 2.06
N LEU A 17 -3.92 10.42 1.91
CA LEU A 17 -2.47 10.28 1.77
C LEU A 17 -1.87 9.56 2.96
N SER A 18 -2.29 9.85 4.19
CA SER A 18 -1.78 9.14 5.38
C SER A 18 -2.04 7.63 5.36
N VAL A 19 -3.16 7.20 4.76
CA VAL A 19 -3.53 5.77 4.63
C VAL A 19 -2.77 5.11 3.49
N ILE A 20 -2.64 5.77 2.35
CA ILE A 20 -2.01 5.22 1.14
C ILE A 20 -0.48 5.42 1.17
N ASP A 21 0.03 6.23 2.09
CA ASP A 21 1.46 6.45 2.32
C ASP A 21 2.21 5.12 2.52
N GLY A 22 3.42 5.06 1.95
CA GLY A 22 4.28 3.90 1.88
C GLY A 22 4.65 3.50 0.46
N ARG A 23 5.82 2.86 0.31
CA ARG A 23 6.42 2.51 -0.98
C ARG A 23 5.53 1.65 -1.89
N TRP A 24 4.71 0.77 -1.31
CA TRP A 24 4.04 -0.29 -2.08
C TRP A 24 2.53 -0.15 -2.21
N LYS A 25 1.85 0.58 -1.31
CA LYS A 25 0.38 0.63 -1.29
C LYS A 25 -0.20 1.24 -2.58
N GLY A 26 0.39 2.33 -3.07
CA GLY A 26 -0.03 2.94 -4.35
C GLY A 26 0.12 1.99 -5.53
N THR A 27 1.23 1.28 -5.62
CA THR A 27 1.49 0.30 -6.70
C THR A 27 0.55 -0.90 -6.63
N ILE A 28 0.27 -1.41 -5.42
CA ILE A 28 -0.69 -2.50 -5.20
C ILE A 28 -2.09 -2.06 -5.62
N LEU A 29 -2.55 -0.88 -5.17
CA LEU A 29 -3.85 -0.34 -5.54
C LEU A 29 -3.95 -0.16 -7.07
N TRP A 30 -2.92 0.40 -7.70
CA TRP A 30 -2.90 0.60 -9.14
C TRP A 30 -3.02 -0.73 -9.92
N ARG A 31 -2.33 -1.79 -9.48
CA ARG A 31 -2.47 -3.13 -10.09
C ARG A 31 -3.85 -3.75 -9.88
N LEU A 32 -4.48 -3.49 -8.72
CA LEU A 32 -5.82 -3.98 -8.43
C LEU A 32 -6.93 -3.21 -9.15
N LEU A 33 -6.65 -2.04 -9.74
CA LEU A 33 -7.60 -1.32 -10.60
C LEU A 33 -7.94 -2.12 -11.86
N ASP A 34 -6.98 -2.89 -12.40
CA ASP A 34 -7.20 -3.74 -13.58
C ASP A 34 -8.05 -4.98 -13.25
N GLY A 35 -8.15 -5.36 -11.97
CA GLY A 35 -8.96 -6.46 -11.51
C GLY A 35 -8.36 -7.20 -10.29
N PRO A 36 -9.12 -8.15 -9.71
CA PRO A 36 -8.64 -8.95 -8.60
C PRO A 36 -7.48 -9.84 -9.05
N MET A 37 -6.31 -9.64 -8.44
CA MET A 37 -5.10 -10.43 -8.69
C MET A 37 -4.83 -11.39 -7.53
N ARG A 38 -4.36 -12.59 -7.84
CA ARG A 38 -3.80 -13.48 -6.81
C ARG A 38 -2.47 -12.95 -6.31
N THR A 39 -2.13 -13.23 -5.05
CA THR A 39 -0.86 -12.80 -4.43
C THR A 39 0.37 -13.15 -5.26
N ASN A 40 0.36 -14.33 -5.89
CA ASN A 40 1.45 -14.79 -6.74
C ASN A 40 1.56 -14.02 -8.08
N GLU A 41 0.45 -13.48 -8.59
CA GLU A 41 0.42 -12.62 -9.76
C GLU A 41 0.90 -11.20 -9.40
N SER A 42 0.49 -10.68 -8.24
CA SER A 42 0.95 -9.39 -7.74
C SER A 42 2.48 -9.40 -7.58
N ARG A 43 3.05 -10.49 -7.05
CA ARG A 43 4.51 -10.71 -6.95
C ARG A 43 5.21 -10.69 -8.32
N LYS A 44 4.63 -11.32 -9.33
CA LYS A 44 5.18 -11.30 -10.70
C LYS A 44 5.12 -9.91 -11.31
N SER A 45 4.08 -9.15 -11.00
CA SER A 45 3.87 -7.80 -11.53
C SER A 45 4.72 -6.71 -10.83
N ILE A 46 5.23 -7.01 -9.63
CA ILE A 46 6.06 -6.13 -8.79
C ILE A 46 7.28 -6.94 -8.29
N PRO A 47 8.30 -7.18 -9.14
CA PRO A 47 9.41 -8.09 -8.82
C PRO A 47 10.28 -7.63 -7.64
N GLU A 48 10.30 -6.34 -7.32
CA GLU A 48 11.02 -5.79 -6.16
C GLU A 48 10.31 -6.02 -4.81
N MET A 49 9.05 -6.45 -4.84
CA MET A 49 8.26 -6.68 -3.62
C MET A 49 8.31 -8.16 -3.21
N THR A 50 8.79 -8.43 -2.00
CA THR A 50 8.83 -9.79 -1.46
C THR A 50 7.45 -10.26 -1.00
N GLU A 51 7.20 -11.57 -1.00
CA GLU A 51 5.94 -12.18 -0.53
C GLU A 51 5.59 -11.74 0.90
N ARG A 52 6.58 -11.70 1.78
CA ARG A 52 6.40 -11.28 3.18
C ARG A 52 6.01 -9.80 3.31
N MET A 53 6.45 -8.95 2.38
CA MET A 53 6.03 -7.54 2.32
C MET A 53 4.61 -7.42 1.76
N LEU A 54 4.25 -8.24 0.76
CA LEU A 54 2.91 -8.25 0.20
C LEU A 54 1.87 -8.68 1.23
N LEU A 55 2.13 -9.78 1.94
CA LEU A 55 1.27 -10.28 3.01
C LEU A 55 1.15 -9.33 4.23
N ARG A 56 2.10 -8.41 4.42
CA ARG A 56 2.01 -7.39 5.48
C ARG A 56 1.04 -6.26 5.12
N HIS A 57 0.82 -6.03 3.83
CA HIS A 57 0.04 -4.90 3.32
C HIS A 57 -1.35 -5.31 2.81
N LEU A 58 -1.62 -6.61 2.71
CA LEU A 58 -2.96 -7.19 2.59
C LEU A 58 -3.58 -7.35 3.99
#